data_AF-A0A9D7EUN3-F1
#
_entry.id   AF-A0A9D7EUN3-F1
#
_cell.length_a   1.000
_cell.length_b   1.000
_cell.length_c   1.000
_cell.angle_alpha   90.00
_cell.angle_beta   90.00
_cell.angle_gamma   90.00
#
_symmetry.space_group_name_H-M   'P 1'
#
loop_
_entity.id
_entity.type
_entity.pdbx_description
1 polymer ?
#
loop_
_entity_poly.entity_id
_entity_poly.type
_entity_poly.pdbx_seq_one_letter_code
_entity_poly.pdbx_strand_id
1 'polypeptide(L)'
;MQFIKQKLLLAIVVTVALIGGSAFAVLQQSSTKNLPTFYYYQLKPNGNPYVESDYTVRLETPPMPCGGSSDVCWIKAEDNGNEEPEITAPLEAEIDEALTVNFEDSENVKLRN
;
A
#
# COMPACT_ATOMS: atom_id res chain seq x y z
N MET A 1 48.78 -14.61 -9.80
CA MET A 1 47.59 -14.14 -10.56
C MET A 1 47.26 -15.18 -11.62
N GLN A 2 45.97 -15.39 -11.88
CA GLN A 2 45.32 -16.25 -12.90
C GLN A 2 45.31 -17.76 -12.57
N PHE A 3 44.34 -18.27 -11.79
CA PHE A 3 42.91 -18.54 -12.05
C PHE A 3 42.62 -19.64 -13.10
N ILE A 4 42.13 -20.75 -12.54
CA ILE A 4 40.90 -21.48 -12.92
C ILE A 4 41.02 -22.75 -13.77
N LYS A 5 40.97 -23.85 -13.00
CA LYS A 5 40.02 -24.97 -13.07
C LYS A 5 40.10 -25.89 -14.29
N GLN A 6 40.99 -26.85 -14.07
CA GLN A 6 40.94 -28.24 -14.48
C GLN A 6 39.52 -28.86 -14.49
N LYS A 7 39.21 -29.50 -15.62
CA LYS A 7 38.65 -30.85 -15.80
C LYS A 7 37.40 -31.22 -14.96
N LEU A 8 36.26 -31.42 -15.60
CA LEU A 8 35.85 -32.65 -16.32
C LEU A 8 34.86 -33.43 -15.44
N LEU A 9 33.63 -33.52 -15.94
CA LEU A 9 32.64 -34.60 -15.85
C LEU A 9 32.58 -35.44 -14.56
N LEU A 10 31.38 -35.59 -13.99
CA LEU A 10 30.73 -36.91 -13.83
C LEU A 10 29.33 -36.74 -13.22
N ALA A 11 28.35 -37.32 -13.92
CA ALA A 11 27.02 -37.57 -13.42
C ALA A 11 27.07 -38.53 -12.23
N ILE A 12 26.27 -38.25 -11.19
CA ILE A 12 25.88 -39.27 -10.22
C ILE A 12 24.39 -39.10 -9.92
N VAL A 13 23.61 -40.01 -10.49
CA VAL A 13 22.26 -40.37 -10.04
C VAL A 13 22.42 -41.09 -8.70
N VAL A 14 21.84 -40.58 -7.61
CA VAL A 14 21.73 -41.33 -6.35
C VAL A 14 20.27 -41.47 -5.94
N THR A 15 19.83 -42.70 -6.15
CA THR A 15 18.77 -43.49 -5.50
C THR A 15 18.18 -42.97 -4.18
N VAL A 16 16.84 -43.04 -4.15
CA VAL A 16 15.96 -42.95 -2.98
C VAL A 16 16.38 -43.94 -1.88
N ALA A 17 16.55 -43.43 -0.66
CA ALA A 17 16.47 -44.21 0.56
C ALA A 17 15.42 -43.56 1.48
N LEU A 18 14.23 -44.15 1.49
CA LEU A 18 13.30 -44.04 2.62
C LEU A 18 14.02 -44.65 3.83
N ILE A 19 14.14 -43.90 4.94
CA ILE A 19 13.98 -44.33 6.35
C ILE A 19 14.24 -43.10 7.24
N GLY A 20 13.29 -42.83 8.15
CA GLY A 20 13.61 -42.27 9.47
C GLY A 20 13.53 -40.76 9.59
N GLY A 21 12.41 -40.28 10.14
CA GLY A 21 12.26 -38.93 10.67
C GLY A 21 12.20 -37.87 9.58
N SER A 22 11.01 -37.63 9.04
CA SER A 22 10.74 -36.32 8.47
C SER A 22 10.85 -35.32 9.61
N ALA A 23 12.06 -34.80 9.82
CA ALA A 23 12.24 -33.47 10.35
C ALA A 23 11.30 -32.61 9.51
N PHE A 24 10.23 -32.15 10.13
CA PHE A 24 9.35 -31.17 9.53
C PHE A 24 10.26 -30.01 9.15
N ALA A 25 10.62 -29.91 7.87
CA ALA A 25 10.95 -28.64 7.28
C ALA A 25 9.64 -27.86 7.34
N VAL A 26 9.38 -27.26 8.52
CA VAL A 26 8.46 -26.15 8.65
C VAL A 26 9.09 -25.09 7.77
N LEU A 27 8.66 -25.07 6.52
CA LEU A 27 8.71 -23.88 5.70
C LEU A 27 7.93 -22.84 6.52
N GLN A 28 8.64 -22.07 7.34
CA GLN A 28 8.16 -20.77 7.76
C GLN A 28 8.13 -19.94 6.49
N GLN A 29 7.07 -20.13 5.71
CA GLN A 29 6.63 -19.16 4.74
C GLN A 29 6.24 -17.96 5.58
N SER A 30 7.22 -17.10 5.82
CA SER A 30 7.04 -15.77 6.36
C SER A 30 6.09 -15.06 5.40
N SER A 31 4.79 -15.22 5.64
CA SER A 31 3.82 -14.26 5.15
C SER A 31 4.15 -12.99 5.91
N THR A 32 5.05 -12.17 5.35
CA THR A 32 4.92 -10.74 5.48
C THR A 32 3.54 -10.42 4.94
N LYS A 33 2.54 -10.52 5.81
CA LYS A 33 1.27 -9.83 5.62
C LYS A 33 1.72 -8.39 5.43
N ASN A 34 1.71 -7.89 4.20
CA ASN A 34 2.05 -6.49 3.93
C ASN A 34 1.16 -5.69 4.87
N LEU A 35 1.76 -5.01 5.85
CA LEU A 35 0.98 -4.11 6.69
C LEU A 35 0.39 -3.06 5.76
N PRO A 36 -0.89 -2.69 5.95
CA PRO A 36 -1.50 -1.64 5.16
C PRO A 36 -0.62 -0.39 5.29
N THR A 37 -0.14 0.09 4.14
CA THR A 37 0.70 1.28 4.07
C THR A 37 -0.19 2.41 3.62
N PHE A 38 -0.37 3.39 4.50
CA PHE A 38 -1.23 4.54 4.24
C PHE A 38 -0.44 5.70 3.67
N TYR A 39 -1.03 6.38 2.70
CA TYR A 39 -0.49 7.56 2.04
C TYR A 39 -1.49 8.72 2.11
N TYR A 40 -1.00 9.91 1.82
CA TYR A 40 -1.81 11.12 1.72
C TYR A 40 -2.11 11.44 0.26
N TYR A 41 -3.35 11.79 -0.03
CA TYR A 41 -3.83 12.10 -1.36
C TYR A 41 -4.53 13.45 -1.35
N GLN A 42 -4.03 14.42 -2.12
CA GLN A 42 -4.64 15.75 -2.20
C GLN A 42 -5.78 15.74 -3.21
N LEU A 43 -6.94 16.28 -2.85
CA LEU A 43 -8.03 16.45 -3.79
C LEU A 43 -7.69 17.58 -4.79
N LYS A 44 -7.82 17.30 -6.09
CA LYS A 44 -7.63 18.31 -7.14
C LYS A 44 -8.66 19.43 -6.98
N PRO A 45 -8.36 20.66 -7.45
CA PRO A 45 -9.34 21.76 -7.43
C PRO A 45 -10.63 21.38 -8.17
N ASN A 46 -11.78 21.53 -7.50
CA ASN A 46 -13.11 21.12 -7.98
C ASN A 46 -13.27 19.62 -8.24
N GLY A 47 -12.36 18.78 -7.73
CA GLY A 47 -12.50 17.33 -7.74
C GLY A 47 -13.62 16.85 -6.83
N ASN A 48 -14.17 15.68 -7.12
CA ASN A 48 -15.13 14.98 -6.29
C ASN A 48 -14.41 14.10 -5.27
N PRO A 49 -14.63 14.29 -3.94
CA PRO A 49 -13.95 13.51 -2.91
C PRO A 49 -14.32 12.01 -2.91
N TYR A 50 -15.38 11.61 -3.61
CA TYR A 50 -15.79 10.21 -3.75
C TYR A 50 -15.23 9.54 -5.00
N VAL A 51 -14.33 10.21 -5.74
CA VAL A 51 -13.75 9.70 -6.99
C VAL A 51 -12.24 9.59 -6.82
N GLU A 52 -11.71 8.36 -6.88
CA GLU A 52 -10.28 8.07 -6.67
C GLU A 52 -9.38 8.86 -7.63
N SER A 53 -9.76 8.93 -8.91
CA SER A 53 -9.01 9.64 -9.94
C SER A 53 -9.01 11.17 -9.80
N ASP A 54 -9.82 11.75 -8.91
CA ASP A 54 -9.83 13.19 -8.63
C ASP A 54 -8.77 13.59 -7.61
N TYR A 55 -8.02 12.64 -7.06
CA TYR A 55 -6.89 12.89 -6.19
C TYR A 55 -5.56 12.98 -6.95
N THR A 56 -4.56 13.60 -6.32
CA THR A 56 -3.17 13.59 -6.79
C THR A 56 -2.53 12.22 -6.60
N VAL A 57 -1.35 12.04 -7.19
CA VAL A 57 -0.47 10.91 -6.87
C VAL A 57 -0.17 10.82 -5.37
N ARG A 58 0.15 9.62 -4.90
CA ARG A 58 0.43 9.35 -3.48
C ARG A 58 1.54 10.23 -2.90
N LEU A 59 1.35 10.65 -1.65
CA LEU A 59 2.32 11.43 -0.88
C LEU A 59 2.64 10.74 0.44
N GLU A 60 3.91 10.76 0.84
CA GLU A 60 4.39 10.19 2.12
C GLU A 60 4.08 11.11 3.32
N THR A 61 3.73 12.36 3.06
CA THR A 61 3.46 13.38 4.07
C THR A 61 2.21 14.19 3.69
N PRO A 62 1.43 14.69 4.66
CA PRO A 62 0.22 15.44 4.38
C PRO A 62 0.54 16.71 3.58
N PRO A 63 -0.16 16.96 2.47
CA PRO A 63 0.07 18.14 1.65
C PRO A 63 -0.43 19.40 2.36
N MET A 64 0.45 20.41 2.45
CA MET A 64 0.13 21.75 2.92
C MET A 64 0.76 22.79 1.97
N PRO A 65 0.05 23.86 1.59
CA PRO A 65 -1.32 24.23 1.95
C PRO A 65 -2.39 23.59 1.04
N CYS A 66 -3.63 23.58 1.53
CA CYS A 66 -4.83 23.15 0.82
C CYS A 66 -5.33 24.20 -0.19
N GLY A 67 -4.74 24.30 -1.40
CA GLY A 67 -5.08 25.33 -2.40
C GLY A 67 -6.23 24.97 -3.37
N GLY A 68 -7.10 25.91 -3.75
CA GLY A 68 -8.29 25.71 -4.64
C GLY A 68 -9.66 25.93 -3.95
N SER A 69 -10.76 25.39 -4.51
CA SER A 69 -12.15 25.61 -4.05
C SER A 69 -12.91 24.38 -3.54
N SER A 70 -12.29 23.19 -3.48
CA SER A 70 -12.93 21.98 -2.96
C SER A 70 -13.01 22.00 -1.43
N ASP A 71 -14.04 21.40 -0.84
CA ASP A 71 -14.23 21.39 0.63
C ASP A 71 -13.26 20.42 1.34
N VAL A 72 -12.98 19.27 0.72
CA VAL A 72 -11.92 18.35 1.18
C VAL A 72 -10.55 18.82 0.65
N CYS A 73 -9.54 18.78 1.52
CA CYS A 73 -8.17 19.04 1.15
C CYS A 73 -7.41 17.78 0.75
N TRP A 74 -7.31 16.84 1.68
CA TRP A 74 -6.62 15.58 1.48
C TRP A 74 -7.29 14.49 2.29
N ILE A 75 -7.07 13.26 1.85
CA ILE A 75 -7.44 12.05 2.57
C ILE A 75 -6.19 11.21 2.86
N LYS A 76 -6.27 10.37 3.88
CA LYS A 76 -5.30 9.34 4.19
C LYS A 76 -5.92 7.99 3.85
N ALA A 77 -5.33 7.27 2.91
CA ALA A 77 -5.89 6.02 2.37
C ALA A 77 -4.78 5.04 1.97
N GLU A 78 -5.16 3.79 1.71
CA GLU A 78 -4.29 2.84 1.02
C GLU A 78 -4.21 3.19 -0.49
N ASP A 79 -3.23 2.61 -1.18
CA ASP A 79 -3.09 2.73 -2.64
C ASP A 79 -3.95 1.66 -3.33
N ASN A 80 -4.81 2.06 -4.28
CA ASN A 80 -5.68 1.14 -5.02
C ASN A 80 -4.93 0.26 -6.05
N GLY A 81 -3.60 0.37 -6.12
CA GLY A 81 -2.72 -0.30 -7.08
C GLY A 81 -2.34 0.56 -8.29
N ASN A 82 -2.91 1.76 -8.42
CA ASN A 82 -2.68 2.71 -9.52
C ASN A 82 -2.16 4.08 -9.05
N GLU A 83 -1.56 4.18 -7.85
CA GLU A 83 -1.11 5.46 -7.27
C GLU A 83 -2.25 6.44 -6.93
N GLU A 84 -3.46 5.91 -6.78
CA GLU A 84 -4.68 6.60 -6.38
C GLU A 84 -5.18 6.04 -5.03
N PRO A 85 -5.96 6.81 -4.26
CA PRO A 85 -6.49 6.32 -2.99
C PRO A 85 -7.50 5.21 -3.22
N GLU A 86 -7.46 4.16 -2.40
CA GLU A 86 -8.58 3.23 -2.27
C GLU A 86 -9.68 3.87 -1.41
N ILE A 87 -10.79 4.26 -2.04
CA ILE A 87 -11.93 4.86 -1.35
C ILE A 87 -12.85 3.74 -0.85
N THR A 88 -12.56 3.27 0.36
CA THR A 88 -13.38 2.24 1.02
C THR A 88 -14.65 2.85 1.64
N ALA A 89 -15.69 2.06 1.84
CA ALA A 89 -16.94 2.52 2.47
C ALA A 89 -16.74 3.19 3.86
N PRO A 90 -15.83 2.74 4.75
CA PRO A 90 -15.50 3.47 5.97
C PRO A 90 -14.94 4.87 5.70
N LEU A 91 -14.07 5.02 4.69
CA LEU A 91 -13.50 6.30 4.33
C LEU A 91 -14.54 7.23 3.71
N GLU A 92 -15.46 6.71 2.87
CA GLU A 92 -16.60 7.49 2.37
C GLU A 92 -17.46 8.03 3.52
N ALA A 93 -17.72 7.22 4.55
CA ALA A 93 -18.48 7.66 5.72
C ALA A 93 -17.76 8.76 6.51
N GLU A 94 -16.42 8.69 6.65
CA GLU A 94 -15.64 9.77 7.25
C GLU A 94 -15.70 11.06 6.42
N ILE A 95 -15.67 10.96 5.09
CA ILE A 95 -15.83 12.10 4.18
C ILE A 95 -17.21 12.73 4.39
N ASP A 96 -18.28 11.93 4.43
CA ASP A 96 -19.65 12.40 4.67
C ASP A 96 -19.78 13.11 6.02
N GLU A 97 -19.23 12.52 7.08
CA GLU A 97 -19.29 13.08 8.43
C GLU A 97 -18.53 14.42 8.52
N ALA A 98 -17.34 14.48 7.91
CA ALA A 98 -16.55 15.70 7.84
C ALA A 98 -17.27 16.80 7.05
N LEU A 99 -17.88 16.49 5.90
CA LEU A 99 -18.52 17.48 5.03
C LEU A 99 -19.92 17.91 5.46
N THR A 100 -20.68 17.04 6.12
CA THR A 100 -22.14 17.23 6.27
C THR A 100 -22.58 17.35 7.73
N VAL A 101 -21.92 16.64 8.64
CA VAL A 101 -22.39 16.52 10.03
C VAL A 101 -21.63 17.47 10.93
N ASN A 102 -20.31 17.37 10.94
CA ASN A 102 -19.47 18.08 11.91
C ASN A 102 -18.78 19.29 11.30
N PHE A 103 -18.58 19.36 9.98
CA PHE A 103 -17.77 20.39 9.33
C PHE A 103 -16.37 20.51 9.96
N GLU A 104 -15.82 19.37 10.39
CA GLU A 104 -14.56 19.24 11.12
C GLU A 104 -13.70 18.12 10.49
N ASP A 105 -12.39 18.19 10.73
CA ASP A 105 -11.45 17.15 10.30
C ASP A 105 -11.72 15.80 10.99
N SER A 106 -11.37 14.70 10.32
CA SER A 106 -11.31 13.36 10.92
C SER A 106 -9.87 12.84 11.00
N GLU A 107 -9.70 11.58 11.41
CA GLU A 107 -8.38 10.93 11.37
C GLU A 107 -7.84 10.83 9.93
N ASN A 108 -8.72 10.52 8.97
CA ASN A 108 -8.35 10.23 7.59
C ASN A 108 -8.79 11.30 6.60
N VAL A 109 -9.53 12.33 7.02
CA VAL A 109 -10.04 13.40 6.15
C VAL A 109 -9.67 14.76 6.71
N LYS A 110 -9.03 15.58 5.89
CA LYS A 110 -8.73 16.98 6.21
C LYS A 110 -9.59 17.91 5.39
N LEU A 111 -10.28 18.83 6.04
CA LEU A 111 -11.05 19.90 5.40
C LEU A 111 -10.18 21.12 5.11
N ARG A 112 -10.70 21.98 4.24
CA ARG A 112 -10.15 23.32 4.00
C ARG A 112 -10.78 24.31 4.97
N ASN A 113 -9.99 24.73 5.96
CA ASN A 113 -10.38 25.78 6.91
C ASN A 113 -9.82 27.15 6.48
#